data_AF-C5CGC6-F1
#
_entry.id   AF-C5CGC6-F1
#
_cell.length_a   1.000
_cell.length_b   1.000
_cell.length_c   1.000
_cell.angle_alpha   90.00
_cell.angle_beta   90.00
_cell.angle_gamma   90.00
#
_symmetry.space_group_name_H-M   'P 1'
#
loop_
_entity.id
_entity.type
_entity.pdbx_description
1 polymer ?
#
loop_
_entity_poly.entity_id
_entity_poly.type
_entity_poly.pdbx_seq_one_letter_code
_entity_poly.pdbx_strand_id
1 'polypeptide(L)'
;MRCENTEELLDFDRMYIEKFGVIAGLDEAGRGPLAGPVVAAAVILGEKIEGLFDSKALTEKVREELFDKIIKKAKVGIGLSSPDEIDTFNIFEATKLAMNRAIKKLPIQPDYVIIDGKHLKLNNRGECIVSGDQKSASIAAASIVAKVFRDRLMKALAVLYPEYSWDKNKGYGTAEHLKALKIYGPTLWHRLTFSPVKALLNREIVLSWLQNDVISERRLFRVGMLF
;
A
#
# COMPACT_ATOMS: atom_id res chain seq x y z
N MET A 1 0.52 4.08 27.78
CA MET A 1 0.49 5.55 27.60
C MET A 1 1.78 5.96 26.91
N ARG A 2 1.71 6.27 25.61
CA ARG A 2 2.64 7.16 24.89
C ARG A 2 1.82 7.80 23.78
N CYS A 3 0.98 8.75 24.19
CA CYS A 3 0.46 9.78 23.28
C CYS A 3 1.52 10.87 23.27
N GLU A 4 2.67 10.62 22.64
CA GLU A 4 3.67 11.67 22.44
C GLU A 4 3.20 12.47 21.21
N ASN A 5 2.31 13.40 21.56
CA ASN A 5 1.94 14.68 20.97
C ASN A 5 1.47 14.72 19.50
N THR A 6 0.16 14.50 19.29
CA THR A 6 -0.56 14.89 18.06
C THR A 6 -0.21 16.33 17.62
N GLU A 7 0.07 17.22 18.58
CA GLU A 7 0.42 18.61 18.29
C GLU A 7 1.75 18.76 17.54
N GLU A 8 2.78 18.00 17.90
CA GLU A 8 4.09 18.04 17.22
C GLU A 8 3.97 17.56 15.77
N LEU A 9 3.15 16.53 15.52
CA LEU A 9 2.84 16.05 14.17
C LEU A 9 2.12 17.11 13.32
N LEU A 10 1.26 17.91 13.95
CA LEU A 10 0.54 19.00 13.29
C LEU A 10 1.44 20.21 13.05
N ASP A 11 2.32 20.53 13.99
CA ASP A 11 3.29 21.62 13.85
C ASP A 11 4.24 21.37 12.68
N PHE A 12 4.68 20.11 12.50
CA PHE A 12 5.43 19.72 11.31
C PHE A 12 4.66 20.02 10.02
N ASP A 13 3.38 19.62 9.94
CA ASP A 13 2.54 19.90 8.77
C ASP A 13 2.34 21.41 8.54
N ARG A 14 2.17 22.21 9.61
CA ARG A 14 2.01 23.67 9.54
C ARG A 14 3.19 24.34 8.85
N MET A 15 4.42 23.92 9.14
CA MET A 15 5.63 24.47 8.49
C MET A 15 5.59 24.31 6.97
N TYR A 16 5.00 23.22 6.48
CA TYR A 16 4.83 22.99 5.04
C TYR A 16 3.65 23.77 4.47
N ILE A 17 2.55 23.87 5.22
CA ILE A 17 1.36 24.63 4.80
C ILE A 17 1.70 26.11 4.63
N GLU A 18 2.41 26.72 5.59
CA GLU A 18 2.83 28.12 5.52
C GLU A 18 3.70 28.41 4.28
N LYS A 19 4.53 27.45 3.88
CA LYS A 19 5.47 27.61 2.78
C LYS A 19 4.88 27.29 1.40
N PHE A 20 3.93 26.36 1.34
CA PHE A 20 3.49 25.78 0.07
C PHE A 20 1.98 25.80 -0.17
N GLY A 21 1.16 26.14 0.81
CA GLY A 21 -0.30 26.09 0.69
C GLY A 21 -0.87 24.72 1.04
N VAL A 22 -1.70 24.15 0.15
CA VAL A 22 -2.37 22.87 0.43
C VAL A 22 -1.37 21.73 0.30
N ILE A 23 -1.12 21.02 1.40
CA ILE A 23 -0.23 19.85 1.41
C ILE A 23 -1.02 18.54 1.47
N ALA A 24 -0.46 17.48 0.88
CA ALA A 24 -0.93 16.11 1.12
C ALA A 24 0.20 15.23 1.69
N GLY A 25 -0.09 14.48 2.74
CA GLY A 25 0.75 13.39 3.23
C GLY A 25 0.48 12.09 2.49
N LEU A 26 1.53 11.34 2.21
CA LEU A 26 1.46 10.05 1.51
C LEU A 26 2.23 8.96 2.24
N ASP A 27 1.65 7.76 2.22
CA ASP A 27 2.30 6.52 2.64
C ASP A 27 1.68 5.32 1.89
N GLU A 28 2.36 4.18 1.95
CA GLU A 28 1.94 2.92 1.35
C GLU A 28 1.88 1.74 2.32
N ALA A 29 0.98 0.81 2.03
CA ALA A 29 0.93 -0.50 2.63
C ALA A 29 1.21 -1.59 1.58
N GLY A 30 1.98 -2.60 1.99
CA GLY A 30 2.09 -3.83 1.22
C GLY A 30 3.26 -3.92 0.25
N ARG A 31 4.41 -3.30 0.50
CA ARG A 31 5.58 -3.51 -0.37
C ARG A 31 6.26 -4.87 -0.23
N GLY A 32 6.38 -5.37 1.00
CA GLY A 32 7.05 -6.64 1.31
C GLY A 32 6.28 -7.96 1.09
N PRO A 33 4.93 -8.01 1.08
CA PRO A 33 4.16 -9.24 0.86
C PRO A 33 4.49 -9.97 -0.45
N LEU A 34 4.25 -11.29 -0.45
CA LEU A 34 4.32 -12.15 -1.63
C LEU A 34 3.03 -12.09 -2.47
N ALA A 35 1.92 -11.66 -1.87
CA ALA A 35 0.61 -11.59 -2.52
C ALA A 35 -0.13 -10.28 -2.24
N GLY A 36 -1.05 -9.95 -3.15
CA GLY A 36 -1.89 -8.77 -3.11
C GLY A 36 -1.20 -7.50 -3.63
N PRO A 37 -1.95 -6.40 -3.76
CA PRO A 37 -1.45 -5.15 -4.31
C PRO A 37 -0.58 -4.38 -3.32
N VAL A 38 0.08 -3.35 -3.84
CA VAL A 38 0.49 -2.18 -3.05
C VAL A 38 -0.68 -1.21 -3.03
N VAL A 39 -1.01 -0.70 -1.84
CA VAL A 39 -2.03 0.33 -1.65
C VAL A 39 -1.34 1.57 -1.12
N ALA A 40 -1.56 2.72 -1.73
CA ALA A 40 -1.10 4.01 -1.25
C ALA A 40 -2.30 4.90 -0.91
N ALA A 41 -2.13 5.74 0.09
CA ALA A 41 -3.09 6.78 0.42
C ALA A 41 -2.44 8.15 0.32
N ALA A 42 -3.23 9.14 -0.08
CA ALA A 42 -2.89 10.55 0.00
C ALA A 42 -3.96 11.21 0.87
N VAL A 43 -3.51 11.99 1.85
CA VAL A 43 -4.41 12.63 2.84
C VAL A 43 -4.07 14.12 2.94
N ILE A 44 -5.08 14.95 2.74
CA ILE A 44 -5.05 16.37 3.10
C ILE A 44 -5.84 16.51 4.39
N LEU A 45 -5.13 16.78 5.49
CA LEU A 45 -5.73 16.90 6.81
C LEU A 45 -6.32 18.31 6.97
N GLY A 46 -7.64 18.40 7.14
CA GLY A 46 -8.32 19.70 7.34
C GLY A 46 -8.53 20.07 8.81
N GLU A 47 -8.58 19.09 9.69
CA GLU A 47 -8.83 19.26 11.13
C GLU A 47 -7.97 18.32 11.95
N LYS A 48 -7.74 18.67 13.22
CA LYS A 48 -7.05 17.80 14.18
C LYS A 48 -7.81 16.49 14.38
N ILE A 49 -7.07 15.38 14.32
CA ILE A 49 -7.53 14.05 14.68
C ILE A 49 -6.63 13.52 15.79
N GLU A 50 -7.18 13.34 16.99
CA GLU A 50 -6.43 12.84 18.13
C GLU A 50 -6.06 11.37 17.97
N GLY A 51 -4.83 11.02 18.40
CA GLY A 51 -4.33 9.66 18.42
C GLY A 51 -3.73 9.17 17.10
N LEU A 52 -3.50 10.06 16.13
CA LEU A 52 -2.71 9.75 14.94
C LEU A 52 -1.27 9.37 15.34
N PHE A 53 -0.80 8.26 14.81
CA PHE A 53 0.55 7.75 15.02
C PHE A 53 0.89 6.70 13.95
N ASP A 54 2.13 6.17 13.94
CA ASP A 54 2.54 5.08 13.06
C ASP A 54 1.54 3.90 13.13
N SER A 55 0.96 3.55 11.98
CA SER A 55 -0.01 2.46 11.83
C SER A 55 0.50 1.09 12.33
N LYS A 56 1.81 0.88 12.40
CA LYS A 56 2.40 -0.37 12.91
C LYS A 56 2.44 -0.41 14.43
N ALA A 57 2.48 0.75 15.09
CA ALA A 57 2.43 0.86 16.56
C ALA A 57 1.00 0.80 17.11
N LEU A 58 0.00 1.00 16.26
CA LEU A 58 -1.42 0.95 16.62
C LEU A 58 -2.00 -0.46 16.52
N THR A 59 -2.91 -0.80 17.43
CA THR A 59 -3.69 -2.05 17.33
C THR A 59 -4.68 -1.96 16.16
N GLU A 60 -5.11 -3.12 15.65
CA GLU A 60 -6.08 -3.16 14.54
C GLU A 60 -7.37 -2.41 14.87
N LYS A 61 -7.90 -2.59 16.09
CA LYS A 61 -9.10 -1.88 16.55
C LYS A 61 -8.92 -0.36 16.52
N VAL A 62 -7.81 0.14 17.05
CA VAL A 62 -7.53 1.60 17.08
C VAL A 62 -7.36 2.15 15.66
N ARG A 63 -6.71 1.39 14.76
CA ARG A 63 -6.61 1.80 13.35
C ARG A 63 -7.95 1.89 12.65
N GLU A 64 -8.84 0.93 12.88
CA GLU A 64 -10.19 0.94 12.29
C GLU A 64 -11.00 2.16 12.79
N GLU A 65 -10.93 2.47 14.08
CA GLU A 65 -11.56 3.67 14.66
C GLU A 65 -10.97 4.98 14.08
N LEU A 66 -9.65 5.05 13.91
CA LEU A 66 -8.98 6.21 13.31
C LEU A 66 -9.28 6.32 11.82
N PHE A 67 -9.35 5.21 11.09
CA PHE A 67 -9.75 5.19 9.68
C PHE A 67 -11.10 5.88 9.50
N ASP A 68 -12.11 5.51 10.28
CA ASP A 68 -13.44 6.11 10.19
C ASP A 68 -13.42 7.62 10.51
N LYS A 69 -12.58 8.06 11.44
CA LYS A 69 -12.39 9.50 11.74
C LYS A 69 -11.71 10.22 10.57
N ILE A 70 -10.65 9.65 10.00
CA ILE A 70 -9.90 10.22 8.88
C ILE A 70 -10.80 10.38 7.66
N ILE A 71 -11.56 9.34 7.28
CA ILE A 71 -12.48 9.39 6.14
C ILE A 71 -13.55 10.49 6.31
N LYS A 72 -14.02 10.74 7.54
CA LYS A 72 -15.03 11.78 7.82
C LYS A 72 -14.47 13.20 7.82
N LYS A 73 -13.21 13.38 8.24
CA LYS A 73 -12.64 14.70 8.56
C LYS A 73 -11.56 15.18 7.59
N ALA A 74 -11.00 14.30 6.79
CA ALA A 74 -9.91 14.63 5.86
C ALA A 74 -10.36 14.43 4.40
N LYS A 75 -9.61 15.01 3.46
CA LYS A 75 -9.72 14.65 2.06
C LYS A 75 -8.76 13.51 1.77
N VAL A 76 -9.27 12.41 1.22
CA VAL A 76 -8.52 11.16 1.09
C VAL A 76 -8.60 10.65 -0.34
N GLY A 77 -7.46 10.29 -0.90
CA GLY A 77 -7.35 9.56 -2.17
C GLY A 77 -6.65 8.22 -1.94
N ILE A 78 -7.14 7.16 -2.57
CA ILE A 78 -6.58 5.80 -2.44
C ILE A 78 -6.22 5.25 -3.81
N GLY A 79 -4.92 5.00 -4.00
CA GLY A 79 -4.36 4.40 -5.20
C GLY A 79 -3.86 3.00 -4.94
N LEU A 80 -3.91 2.15 -5.97
CA LEU A 80 -3.45 0.77 -5.90
C LEU A 80 -2.57 0.46 -7.10
N SER A 81 -1.66 -0.48 -6.92
CA SER A 81 -0.97 -1.17 -8.01
C SER A 81 -1.13 -2.67 -7.84
N SER A 82 -1.65 -3.33 -8.88
CA SER A 82 -1.96 -4.76 -8.86
C SER A 82 -0.70 -5.64 -8.84
N PRO A 83 -0.81 -6.93 -8.50
CA PRO A 83 0.29 -7.88 -8.68
C PRO A 83 0.85 -7.92 -10.11
N ASP A 84 0.00 -7.77 -11.14
CA ASP A 84 0.45 -7.65 -12.53
C ASP A 84 1.35 -6.43 -12.72
N GLU A 85 0.92 -5.27 -12.23
CA GLU A 85 1.70 -4.04 -12.34
C GLU A 85 3.01 -4.11 -11.55
N ILE A 86 3.01 -4.78 -10.39
CA ILE A 86 4.22 -5.03 -9.61
C ILE A 86 5.20 -5.90 -10.40
N ASP A 87 4.74 -7.00 -10.97
CA ASP A 87 5.56 -7.90 -11.78
C ASP A 87 6.07 -7.22 -13.06
N THR A 88 5.24 -6.35 -13.66
CA THR A 88 5.55 -5.63 -14.89
C THR A 88 6.55 -4.51 -14.67
N PHE A 89 6.35 -3.68 -13.65
CA PHE A 89 7.10 -2.44 -13.44
C PHE A 89 8.19 -2.51 -12.37
N ASN A 90 8.22 -3.57 -11.56
CA ASN A 90 8.93 -3.67 -10.27
C ASN A 90 8.21 -2.97 -9.11
N ILE A 91 8.57 -3.34 -7.88
CA ILE A 91 7.91 -2.87 -6.65
C ILE A 91 8.06 -1.36 -6.39
N PHE A 92 9.19 -0.77 -6.77
CA PHE A 92 9.45 0.65 -6.57
C PHE A 92 8.59 1.50 -7.50
N GLU A 93 8.57 1.18 -8.79
CA GLU A 93 7.73 1.89 -9.77
C GLU A 93 6.23 1.62 -9.55
N ALA A 94 5.84 0.41 -9.15
CA ALA A 94 4.47 0.12 -8.77
C ALA A 94 4.03 0.92 -7.52
N THR A 95 4.93 1.15 -6.55
CA THR A 95 4.63 2.02 -5.40
C THR A 95 4.40 3.46 -5.86
N LYS A 96 5.28 4.00 -6.72
CA LYS A 96 5.10 5.34 -7.31
C LYS A 96 3.78 5.46 -8.08
N LEU A 97 3.42 4.43 -8.83
CA LEU A 97 2.16 4.39 -9.59
C LEU A 97 0.94 4.44 -8.64
N ALA A 98 0.96 3.67 -7.55
CA ALA A 98 -0.09 3.70 -6.53
C ALA A 98 -0.19 5.09 -5.88
N MET A 99 0.93 5.70 -5.50
CA MET A 99 0.95 7.05 -4.92
C MET A 99 0.41 8.12 -5.87
N ASN A 100 0.85 8.13 -7.13
CA ASN A 100 0.31 9.07 -8.14
C ASN A 100 -1.20 8.87 -8.36
N ARG A 101 -1.69 7.61 -8.31
CA ARG A 101 -3.15 7.32 -8.36
C ARG A 101 -3.89 7.82 -7.12
N ALA A 102 -3.27 7.74 -5.95
CA ALA A 102 -3.84 8.28 -4.71
C ALA A 102 -4.02 9.80 -4.82
N ILE A 103 -3.00 10.53 -5.29
CA ILE A 103 -3.06 11.98 -5.48
C ILE A 103 -4.15 12.36 -6.50
N LYS A 104 -4.23 11.66 -7.63
CA LYS A 104 -5.25 11.92 -8.67
C LYS A 104 -6.69 11.73 -8.16
N LYS A 105 -6.89 10.94 -7.11
CA LYS A 105 -8.21 10.69 -6.52
C LYS A 105 -8.54 11.63 -5.37
N LEU A 106 -7.63 12.53 -4.97
CA LEU A 106 -7.98 13.59 -4.04
C LEU A 106 -9.02 14.52 -4.69
N PRO A 107 -10.03 14.98 -3.91
CA PRO A 107 -11.06 15.88 -4.42
C PRO A 107 -10.52 17.29 -4.75
N ILE A 108 -9.35 17.64 -4.22
CA ILE A 108 -8.60 18.85 -4.56
C ILE A 108 -7.15 18.45 -4.83
N GLN A 109 -6.49 19.10 -5.78
CA GLN A 109 -5.07 18.87 -6.03
C GLN A 109 -4.22 19.58 -4.98
N PRO A 110 -3.26 18.90 -4.34
CA PRO A 110 -2.34 19.55 -3.41
C PRO A 110 -1.27 20.34 -4.16
N ASP A 111 -0.85 21.46 -3.57
CA ASP A 111 0.25 22.31 -4.04
C ASP A 111 1.62 21.65 -3.77
N TYR A 112 1.71 20.85 -2.70
CA TYR A 112 2.92 20.14 -2.32
C TYR A 112 2.60 18.78 -1.67
N VAL A 113 3.47 17.80 -1.88
CA VAL A 113 3.32 16.47 -1.27
C VAL A 113 4.50 16.11 -0.37
N ILE A 114 4.20 15.54 0.78
CA ILE A 114 5.20 14.97 1.69
C ILE A 114 4.97 13.46 1.77
N ILE A 115 6.03 12.68 1.53
CA ILE A 115 5.93 11.23 1.28
C ILE A 115 6.76 10.49 2.33
N ASP A 116 6.23 9.44 2.95
CA ASP A 116 7.06 8.60 3.81
C ASP A 116 8.18 7.90 3.03
N GLY A 117 9.36 7.84 3.64
CA GLY A 117 10.50 7.09 3.13
C GLY A 117 11.56 7.95 2.47
N LYS A 118 12.14 7.44 1.37
CA LYS A 118 13.32 8.04 0.73
C LYS A 118 13.39 7.80 -0.77
N HIS A 119 13.97 8.75 -1.49
CA HIS A 119 14.30 8.68 -2.93
C HIS A 119 13.11 8.49 -3.88
N LEU A 120 11.87 8.65 -3.43
CA LEU A 120 10.69 8.67 -4.30
C LEU A 120 10.54 10.05 -4.94
N LYS A 121 10.26 10.05 -6.25
CA LYS A 121 9.87 11.24 -7.00
C LYS A 121 8.53 10.97 -7.67
N LEU A 122 7.53 11.77 -7.35
CA LEU A 122 6.19 11.71 -7.93
C LEU A 122 6.03 12.80 -8.98
N ASN A 123 4.88 12.82 -9.66
CA ASN A 123 4.61 13.84 -10.69
C ASN A 123 4.35 15.22 -10.05
N ASN A 124 3.83 15.24 -8.82
CA ASN A 124 3.58 16.44 -8.06
C ASN A 124 4.87 16.96 -7.41
N ARG A 125 4.94 18.28 -7.20
CA ARG A 125 6.00 18.90 -6.42
C ARG A 125 5.94 18.37 -4.99
N GLY A 126 7.09 17.96 -4.45
CA GLY A 126 7.13 17.36 -3.12
C GLY A 126 8.47 16.79 -2.76
N GLU A 127 8.55 16.21 -1.57
CA GLU A 127 9.75 15.55 -1.06
C GLU A 127 9.46 14.33 -0.18
N CYS A 128 10.49 13.52 0.06
CA CYS A 128 10.43 12.38 0.96
C CYS A 128 10.87 12.78 2.37
N ILE A 129 10.12 12.33 3.37
CA ILE A 129 10.42 12.51 4.78
C ILE A 129 10.77 11.13 5.36
N VAL A 130 12.00 10.98 5.84
CA VAL A 130 12.42 9.73 6.50
C VAL A 130 11.66 9.59 7.82
N SER A 131 10.96 8.45 7.98
CA SER A 131 10.05 8.19 9.09
C SER A 131 9.00 9.31 9.22
N GLY A 132 8.39 9.65 8.08
CA GLY A 132 7.40 10.71 7.98
C GLY A 132 6.12 10.37 8.75
N ASP A 133 5.78 9.09 8.87
CA ASP A 133 4.66 8.58 9.67
C ASP A 133 4.77 8.90 11.17
N GLN A 134 5.98 9.16 11.66
CA GLN A 134 6.28 9.57 13.04
C GLN A 134 6.51 11.08 13.19
N LYS A 135 6.43 11.85 12.10
CA LYS A 135 6.73 13.29 12.08
C LYS A 135 5.59 14.16 11.58
N SER A 136 4.77 13.64 10.67
CA SER A 136 3.70 14.38 9.99
C SER A 136 2.35 13.74 10.30
N ALA A 137 1.38 14.57 10.70
CA ALA A 137 0.01 14.11 10.95
C ALA A 137 -0.65 13.60 9.66
N SER A 138 -0.41 14.28 8.53
CA SER A 138 -0.92 13.89 7.22
C SER A 138 -0.33 12.56 6.73
N ILE A 139 0.98 12.33 6.93
CA ILE A 139 1.61 11.05 6.58
C ILE A 139 1.13 9.94 7.53
N ALA A 140 1.04 10.19 8.84
CA ALA A 140 0.49 9.23 9.80
C ALA A 140 -0.93 8.80 9.43
N ALA A 141 -1.79 9.76 9.07
CA ALA A 141 -3.15 9.48 8.59
C ALA A 141 -3.15 8.65 7.29
N ALA A 142 -2.29 8.97 6.32
CA ALA A 142 -2.13 8.17 5.10
C ALA A 142 -1.68 6.73 5.40
N SER A 143 -0.75 6.53 6.35
CA SER A 143 -0.28 5.19 6.77
C SER A 143 -1.45 4.31 7.27
N ILE A 144 -2.33 4.89 8.09
CA ILE A 144 -3.50 4.22 8.65
C ILE A 144 -4.49 3.87 7.53
N VAL A 145 -4.79 4.82 6.65
CA VAL A 145 -5.72 4.61 5.52
C VAL A 145 -5.22 3.48 4.62
N ALA A 146 -3.96 3.56 4.18
CA ALA A 146 -3.37 2.55 3.30
C ALA A 146 -3.38 1.17 3.97
N LYS A 147 -3.02 1.09 5.26
CA LYS A 147 -2.94 -0.16 6.01
C LYS A 147 -4.31 -0.81 6.21
N VAL A 148 -5.30 -0.05 6.69
CA VAL A 148 -6.66 -0.58 6.92
C VAL A 148 -7.29 -1.01 5.61
N PHE A 149 -7.21 -0.18 4.57
CA PHE A 149 -7.76 -0.52 3.27
C PHE A 149 -7.14 -1.80 2.70
N ARG A 150 -5.80 -1.92 2.77
CA ARG A 150 -5.11 -3.13 2.30
C ARG A 150 -5.49 -4.36 3.12
N ASP A 151 -5.54 -4.26 4.44
CA ASP A 151 -5.87 -5.40 5.30
C ASP A 151 -7.30 -5.90 5.05
N ARG A 152 -8.25 -5.00 4.82
CA ARG A 152 -9.63 -5.34 4.40
C ARG A 152 -9.63 -6.07 3.05
N LEU A 153 -8.85 -5.61 2.07
CA LEU A 153 -8.70 -6.29 0.79
C LEU A 153 -8.12 -7.70 0.93
N MET A 154 -7.08 -7.88 1.76
CA MET A 154 -6.48 -9.20 1.98
C MET A 154 -7.46 -10.15 2.70
N LYS A 155 -8.31 -9.66 3.61
CA LYS A 155 -9.40 -10.45 4.21
C LYS A 155 -10.41 -10.89 3.16
N ALA A 156 -10.80 -10.00 2.24
CA ALA A 156 -11.71 -10.35 1.14
C ALA A 156 -11.10 -11.41 0.21
N LEU A 157 -9.80 -11.28 -0.12
CA LEU A 157 -9.10 -12.28 -0.92
C LEU A 157 -9.00 -13.63 -0.20
N ALA A 158 -8.87 -13.66 1.13
CA ALA A 158 -8.84 -14.90 1.90
C ALA A 158 -10.16 -15.69 1.84
N VAL A 159 -11.30 -15.03 1.58
CA VAL A 159 -12.56 -15.72 1.33
C VAL A 159 -12.53 -16.48 0.00
N LEU A 160 -11.86 -15.91 -1.01
CA LEU A 160 -11.72 -16.51 -2.34
C LEU A 160 -10.60 -17.54 -2.41
N TYR A 161 -9.59 -17.40 -1.55
CA TYR A 161 -8.39 -18.23 -1.49
C TYR A 161 -8.10 -18.66 -0.04
N PRO A 162 -8.99 -19.47 0.57
CA PRO A 162 -8.91 -19.83 1.99
C PRO A 162 -7.64 -20.61 2.34
N GLU A 163 -7.00 -21.25 1.36
CA GLU A 163 -5.81 -22.08 1.53
C GLU A 163 -4.59 -21.30 2.02
N TYR A 164 -4.54 -19.99 1.76
CA TYR A 164 -3.36 -19.16 1.99
C TYR A 164 -3.44 -18.31 3.27
N SER A 165 -4.54 -18.35 4.01
CA SER A 165 -4.74 -17.63 5.29
C SER A 165 -4.39 -16.13 5.22
N TRP A 166 -4.72 -15.47 4.11
CA TRP A 166 -4.37 -14.07 3.88
C TRP A 166 -5.09 -13.07 4.80
N ASP A 167 -6.17 -13.50 5.44
CA ASP A 167 -6.85 -12.78 6.51
C ASP A 167 -5.95 -12.63 7.75
N LYS A 168 -5.00 -13.54 7.97
CA LYS A 168 -4.03 -13.46 9.07
C LYS A 168 -2.70 -12.88 8.62
N ASN A 169 -2.08 -13.49 7.62
CA ASN A 169 -0.72 -13.13 7.21
C ASN A 169 -0.66 -11.94 6.23
N LYS A 170 -1.80 -11.44 5.73
CA LYS A 170 -1.91 -10.29 4.80
C LYS A 170 -1.04 -10.42 3.53
N GLY A 171 -0.75 -11.64 3.11
CA GLY A 171 0.09 -11.98 1.97
C GLY A 171 1.60 -12.00 2.27
N TYR A 172 2.04 -11.74 3.51
CA TYR A 172 3.46 -11.86 3.88
C TYR A 172 3.90 -13.34 3.86
N GLY A 173 5.18 -13.59 3.56
CA GLY A 173 5.76 -14.94 3.47
C GLY A 173 5.97 -15.62 4.82
N THR A 174 4.91 -15.80 5.60
CA THR A 174 4.95 -16.58 6.85
C THR A 174 5.12 -18.07 6.55
N ALA A 175 5.53 -18.87 7.54
CA ALA A 175 5.68 -20.31 7.38
C ALA A 175 4.40 -20.99 6.85
N GLU A 176 3.23 -20.55 7.33
CA GLU A 176 1.91 -21.02 6.87
C GLU A 176 1.69 -20.68 5.38
N HIS A 177 1.92 -19.44 4.98
CA HIS A 177 1.76 -19.00 3.60
C HIS A 177 2.72 -19.74 2.65
N LEU A 178 3.98 -19.92 3.05
CA LEU A 178 4.97 -20.65 2.27
C LEU A 178 4.62 -22.14 2.14
N LYS A 179 4.02 -22.74 3.18
CA LYS A 179 3.51 -24.12 3.12
C LYS A 179 2.34 -24.22 2.14
N ALA A 180 1.37 -23.31 2.23
CA ALA A 180 0.24 -23.25 1.29
C ALA A 180 0.71 -23.08 -0.15
N LEU A 181 1.66 -22.18 -0.40
CA LEU A 181 2.28 -21.95 -1.71
C LEU A 181 2.90 -23.22 -2.31
N LYS A 182 3.51 -24.08 -1.48
CA LYS A 182 4.10 -25.36 -1.94
C LYS A 182 3.04 -26.42 -2.25
N ILE A 183 1.90 -26.40 -1.54
CA ILE A 183 0.83 -27.40 -1.68
C ILE A 183 -0.10 -27.03 -2.84
N TYR A 184 -0.53 -25.77 -2.90
CA TYR A 184 -1.58 -25.29 -3.82
C TYR A 184 -1.04 -24.49 -5.00
N GLY A 185 0.25 -24.14 -4.98
CA GLY A 185 0.91 -23.36 -6.04
C GLY A 185 0.61 -21.85 -5.96
N PRO A 186 1.26 -21.04 -6.82
CA PRO A 186 0.94 -19.61 -6.96
C PRO A 186 -0.43 -19.35 -7.59
N THR A 187 -0.99 -18.18 -7.29
CA THR A 187 -2.22 -17.64 -7.90
C THR A 187 -1.91 -16.32 -8.63
N LEU A 188 -2.86 -15.80 -9.41
CA LEU A 188 -2.73 -14.48 -10.07
C LEU A 188 -2.54 -13.32 -9.08
N TRP A 189 -2.95 -13.51 -7.83
CA TRP A 189 -2.77 -12.53 -6.75
C TRP A 189 -1.38 -12.57 -6.12
N HIS A 190 -0.58 -13.59 -6.40
CA HIS A 190 0.82 -13.61 -6.02
C HIS A 190 1.67 -12.74 -6.95
N ARG A 191 2.80 -12.24 -6.42
CA ARG A 191 3.80 -11.47 -7.16
C ARG A 191 4.79 -12.45 -7.76
N LEU A 192 4.57 -12.78 -9.02
CA LEU A 192 5.23 -13.87 -9.73
C LEU A 192 6.73 -13.63 -9.91
N THR A 193 7.18 -12.37 -9.83
CA THR A 193 8.59 -11.99 -9.89
C THR A 193 9.32 -12.11 -8.55
N PHE A 194 8.61 -12.26 -7.43
CA PHE A 194 9.21 -12.29 -6.10
C PHE A 194 9.70 -13.70 -5.76
N SER A 195 10.84 -13.78 -5.07
CA SER A 195 11.25 -15.02 -4.40
C SER A 195 10.43 -15.19 -3.11
N PRO A 196 9.92 -16.40 -2.76
CA PRO A 196 10.10 -17.67 -3.46
C PRO A 196 9.01 -18.01 -4.49
N VAL A 197 8.00 -17.14 -4.71
CA VAL A 197 6.88 -17.40 -5.62
C VAL A 197 7.35 -17.80 -7.01
N LYS A 198 8.34 -17.09 -7.56
CA LYS A 198 8.88 -17.36 -8.90
C LYS A 198 9.37 -18.80 -9.07
N ALA A 199 10.00 -19.36 -8.04
CA ALA A 199 10.54 -20.71 -8.07
C ALA A 199 9.47 -21.81 -8.04
N LEU A 200 8.25 -21.45 -7.64
CA LEU A 200 7.10 -22.36 -7.56
C LEU A 200 6.18 -22.27 -8.78
N LEU A 201 6.51 -21.42 -9.76
CA LEU A 201 5.80 -21.38 -11.02
C LEU A 201 6.18 -22.58 -11.89
N ASN A 202 5.17 -23.24 -12.44
CA ASN A 202 5.34 -24.32 -13.39
C ASN A 202 4.58 -24.03 -14.69
N ARG A 203 4.92 -24.78 -15.75
CA ARG A 203 4.30 -24.59 -17.07
C ARG A 203 2.80 -24.87 -17.08
N GLU A 204 2.33 -25.84 -16.29
CA GLU A 204 0.92 -26.23 -16.26
C GLU A 204 0.03 -25.09 -15.75
N ILE A 205 0.43 -24.43 -14.66
CA ILE A 205 -0.26 -23.27 -14.08
C ILE A 205 -0.32 -22.13 -15.10
N VAL A 206 0.82 -21.83 -15.74
CA VAL A 206 0.90 -20.73 -16.73
C VAL A 206 0.06 -21.02 -17.98
N LEU A 207 0.10 -22.25 -18.50
CA LEU A 207 -0.71 -22.65 -19.65
C LEU A 207 -2.20 -22.56 -19.33
N SER A 208 -2.62 -22.98 -18.14
CA SER A 208 -4.00 -22.82 -17.67
C SER A 208 -4.41 -21.35 -17.66
N TRP A 209 -3.57 -20.44 -17.16
CA TRP A 209 -3.89 -19.01 -17.17
C TRP A 209 -3.96 -18.40 -18.57
N LEU A 210 -3.09 -18.83 -19.49
CA LEU A 210 -3.14 -18.41 -20.89
C LEU A 210 -4.41 -18.88 -21.59
N GLN A 211 -4.77 -20.16 -21.41
CA GLN A 211 -5.97 -20.75 -22.03
C GLN A 211 -7.26 -20.08 -21.57
N ASN A 212 -7.28 -19.57 -20.32
CA ASN A 212 -8.43 -18.86 -19.76
C ASN A 212 -8.37 -17.33 -19.96
N ASP A 213 -7.36 -16.81 -20.64
CA ASP A 213 -7.15 -15.37 -20.88
C ASP A 213 -7.16 -14.52 -19.59
N VAL A 214 -6.53 -15.05 -18.52
CA VAL A 214 -6.51 -14.40 -17.18
C VAL A 214 -5.14 -13.83 -16.79
N ILE A 215 -4.15 -13.91 -17.69
CA ILE A 215 -2.81 -13.34 -17.47
C ILE A 215 -2.30 -12.64 -18.73
N SER A 216 -1.71 -11.46 -18.55
CA SER A 216 -1.14 -10.71 -19.68
C SER A 216 0.17 -11.32 -20.17
N GLU A 217 0.40 -11.32 -21.49
CA GLU A 217 1.68 -11.72 -22.10
C GLU A 217 2.84 -10.91 -21.53
N ARG A 218 2.63 -9.61 -21.30
CA ARG A 218 3.62 -8.71 -20.71
C ARG A 218 4.08 -9.19 -19.34
N ARG A 219 3.15 -9.62 -18.48
CA ARG A 219 3.48 -10.16 -17.16
C ARG A 219 4.27 -11.45 -17.27
N LEU A 220 3.86 -12.37 -18.16
CA LEU A 220 4.57 -13.64 -18.38
C LEU A 220 5.99 -13.44 -18.92
N PHE A 221 6.17 -12.52 -19.87
CA PHE A 221 7.47 -12.15 -20.40
C PHE A 221 8.41 -11.69 -19.27
N ARG A 222 7.92 -10.82 -18.37
CA ARG A 222 8.72 -10.31 -17.24
C ARG A 222 9.07 -11.39 -16.21
N VAL A 223 8.21 -12.37 -16.05
CA VAL A 223 8.45 -13.52 -15.17
C VAL A 223 9.43 -14.52 -15.80
N GLY A 224 9.62 -14.48 -17.13
CA GLY A 224 10.49 -15.39 -17.88
C GLY A 224 9.80 -16.68 -18.30
N MET A 225 8.48 -16.62 -18.50
CA MET A 225 7.62 -17.78 -18.82
C MET A 225 6.92 -17.66 -20.19
N LEU A 226 7.17 -16.56 -20.93
CA LEU A 226 6.76 -16.42 -22.32
C LEU A 226 7.91 -16.92 -23.20
N PHE A 227 7.63 -17.89 -24.07
CA PHE A 227 8.59 -18.50 -25.02
C PHE A 227 8.47 -17.84 -26.39
#